data_AF-A0A7C3YJ84-F1
#
_entry.id   AF-A0A7C3YJ84-F1
#
_cell.length_a   1.000
_cell.length_b   1.000
_cell.length_c   1.000
_cell.angle_alpha   90.00
_cell.angle_beta   90.00
_cell.angle_gamma   90.00
#
_symmetry.space_group_name_H-M   'P 1'
#
loop_
_entity.id
_entity.type
_entity.pdbx_description
1 polymer ?
#
loop_
_entity_poly.entity_id
_entity_poly.type
_entity_poly.pdbx_seq_one_letter_code
_entity_poly.pdbx_strand_id
1 'polypeptide(L)'
;MLKEYIDKLKQSYELKKDIIKQRMREFEEVYKLGDSAIFTELCFCIFTAGSSARSGLICIEAIKDIILTGSASEIEARIINKHRYPKARAEYIVHTREYFNREWNFKIRDLIESFNDRLELRDFFATNKGIKGIGYKEASHFLRNIGFKGYAILDIHIIRSLYEFGIIDSPNPPSNRSKYLAIEEKLKEFAKMIEIDFDELDLLLWSNKTGEVLK
;
A
#
# COMPACT_ATOMS: atom_id res chain seq x y z
N MET A 1 5.03 -19.90 -23.54
CA MET A 1 5.49 -19.17 -22.33
C MET A 1 4.39 -18.29 -21.73
N LEU A 2 4.03 -17.14 -22.32
CA LEU A 2 3.02 -16.25 -21.71
C LEU A 2 1.65 -16.94 -21.45
N LYS A 3 1.17 -17.74 -22.40
CA LYS A 3 -0.09 -18.50 -22.23
C LYS A 3 -0.07 -19.43 -21.01
N GLU A 4 1.01 -20.19 -20.82
CA GLU A 4 1.16 -21.10 -19.68
C GLU A 4 1.21 -20.35 -18.34
N TYR A 5 1.81 -19.15 -18.31
CA TYR A 5 1.79 -18.30 -17.12
C TYR A 5 0.38 -17.80 -16.81
N ILE A 6 -0.37 -17.36 -17.82
CA ILE A 6 -1.76 -16.92 -17.66
C ILE A 6 -2.62 -18.07 -17.12
N ASP A 7 -2.48 -19.28 -17.67
CA ASP A 7 -3.23 -20.45 -17.20
C ASP A 7 -2.93 -20.76 -15.72
N LYS A 8 -1.66 -20.68 -15.30
CA LYS A 8 -1.26 -20.83 -13.89
C LYS A 8 -1.80 -19.72 -13.00
N LEU A 9 -1.82 -18.47 -13.48
CA LEU A 9 -2.39 -17.34 -12.75
C LEU A 9 -3.89 -17.53 -12.55
N LYS A 10 -4.63 -17.90 -13.59
CA LYS A 10 -6.07 -18.19 -13.52
C LYS A 10 -6.36 -19.32 -12.52
N GLN A 11 -5.60 -20.42 -12.56
CA GLN A 11 -5.74 -21.50 -11.58
C GLN A 11 -5.45 -21.02 -10.15
N SER A 12 -4.37 -20.27 -9.95
CA SER A 12 -4.04 -19.72 -8.64
C SER A 12 -5.08 -18.72 -8.15
N TYR A 13 -5.70 -17.95 -9.04
CA TYR A 13 -6.78 -17.04 -8.71
C TYR A 13 -8.00 -17.80 -8.23
N GLU A 14 -8.43 -18.84 -8.95
CA GLU A 14 -9.57 -19.67 -8.52
C GLU A 14 -9.38 -20.27 -7.11
N LEU A 15 -8.15 -20.66 -6.76
CA LEU A 15 -7.83 -21.18 -5.42
C LEU A 15 -7.82 -20.11 -4.32
N LYS A 16 -7.59 -18.83 -4.67
CA LYS A 16 -7.39 -17.73 -3.70
C LYS A 16 -8.46 -16.66 -3.75
N LYS A 17 -9.38 -16.70 -4.71
CA LYS A 17 -10.36 -15.63 -4.97
C LYS A 17 -11.19 -15.29 -3.74
N ASP A 18 -11.57 -16.29 -2.94
CA ASP A 18 -12.44 -16.06 -1.77
C ASP A 18 -11.70 -15.30 -0.67
N ILE A 19 -10.44 -15.68 -0.39
CA ILE A 19 -9.61 -14.98 0.60
C ILE A 19 -9.19 -13.59 0.10
N ILE A 20 -8.93 -13.44 -1.20
CA ILE A 20 -8.63 -12.14 -1.82
C ILE A 20 -9.85 -11.21 -1.69
N LYS A 21 -11.05 -11.67 -2.09
CA LYS A 21 -12.29 -10.89 -1.97
C LYS A 21 -12.64 -10.57 -0.54
N GLN A 22 -12.38 -11.48 0.40
CA GLN A 22 -12.53 -11.22 1.82
C GLN A 22 -11.60 -10.08 2.27
N ARG A 23 -10.33 -10.14 1.86
CA ARG A 23 -9.36 -9.08 2.17
C ARG A 23 -9.77 -7.72 1.56
N MET A 24 -10.28 -7.72 0.34
CA MET A 24 -10.79 -6.49 -0.30
C MET A 24 -11.95 -5.87 0.49
N ARG A 25 -12.88 -6.69 1.00
CA ARG A 25 -13.95 -6.20 1.89
C ARG A 25 -13.42 -5.62 3.19
N GLU A 26 -12.39 -6.23 3.79
CA GLU A 26 -11.77 -5.70 5.00
C GLU A 26 -11.18 -4.31 4.78
N PHE A 27 -10.59 -4.03 3.61
CA PHE A 27 -10.09 -2.69 3.27
C PHE A 27 -11.21 -1.65 3.17
N GLU A 28 -12.34 -2.02 2.57
CA GLU A 28 -13.51 -1.14 2.47
C GLU A 28 -14.09 -0.77 3.85
N GLU A 29 -13.91 -1.62 4.87
CA GLU A 29 -14.34 -1.32 6.24
C GLU A 29 -13.42 -0.32 6.97
N VAL A 30 -12.11 -0.31 6.67
CA VAL A 30 -11.14 0.58 7.35
C VAL A 30 -11.56 2.04 7.26
N TYR A 31 -12.00 2.48 6.08
CA TYR A 31 -12.44 3.86 5.88
C TYR A 31 -13.61 4.24 6.79
N LYS A 32 -14.55 3.32 7.01
CA LYS A 32 -15.76 3.53 7.81
C LYS A 32 -15.44 3.70 9.30
N LEU A 33 -14.36 3.09 9.79
CA LEU A 33 -13.91 3.15 11.18
C LEU A 33 -13.38 4.53 11.61
N GLY A 34 -13.13 5.45 10.67
CA GLY A 34 -12.79 6.85 10.96
C GLY A 34 -11.31 7.20 10.89
N ASP A 35 -11.01 8.47 11.14
CA ASP A 35 -9.67 9.07 10.93
C ASP A 35 -8.55 8.33 11.67
N SER A 36 -8.82 7.81 12.87
CA SER A 36 -7.85 7.01 13.62
C SER A 36 -7.47 5.72 12.90
N ALA A 37 -8.44 5.03 12.29
CA ALA A 37 -8.19 3.79 11.55
C ALA A 37 -7.47 4.08 10.23
N ILE A 38 -7.88 5.14 9.53
CA ILE A 38 -7.21 5.63 8.31
C ILE A 38 -5.75 5.99 8.63
N PHE A 39 -5.50 6.74 9.71
CA PHE A 39 -4.14 7.09 10.10
C PHE A 39 -3.29 5.87 10.52
N THR A 40 -3.92 4.89 11.19
CA THR A 40 -3.25 3.62 11.52
C THR A 40 -2.81 2.89 10.25
N GLU A 41 -3.64 2.92 9.21
CA GLU A 41 -3.30 2.33 7.91
C GLU A 41 -2.14 3.06 7.23
N LEU A 42 -2.13 4.39 7.30
CA LEU A 42 -1.00 5.17 6.80
C LEU A 42 0.30 4.82 7.56
N CYS A 43 0.24 4.69 8.89
CA CYS A 43 1.37 4.23 9.69
C CYS A 43 1.85 2.84 9.27
N PHE A 44 0.94 1.93 8.93
CA PHE A 44 1.29 0.61 8.42
C PHE A 44 2.11 0.73 7.13
N CYS A 45 1.67 1.55 6.17
CA CYS A 45 2.40 1.80 4.93
C CYS A 45 3.76 2.49 5.15
N ILE A 46 3.87 3.36 6.15
CA ILE A 46 5.17 3.93 6.56
C ILE A 46 6.12 2.81 7.00
N PHE A 47 5.65 1.85 7.80
CA PHE A 47 6.47 0.71 8.23
C PHE A 47 6.80 -0.27 7.11
N THR A 48 5.91 -0.50 6.14
CA THR A 48 6.18 -1.43 5.04
C THR A 48 7.08 -0.83 3.95
N ALA A 49 7.34 0.47 3.96
CA ALA A 49 8.33 1.10 3.08
C ALA A 49 9.71 0.47 3.32
N GLY A 50 10.19 -0.34 2.37
CA GLY A 50 11.47 -1.05 2.47
C GLY A 50 11.51 -2.15 3.56
N SER A 51 10.36 -2.65 4.00
CA SER A 51 10.22 -3.76 4.96
C SER A 51 9.12 -4.74 4.51
N SER A 52 8.95 -5.85 5.23
CA SER A 52 7.89 -6.82 4.95
C SER A 52 6.56 -6.40 5.59
N ALA A 53 5.44 -6.85 5.01
CA ALA A 53 4.10 -6.67 5.58
C ALA A 53 4.02 -7.21 7.03
N ARG A 54 4.66 -8.36 7.30
CA ARG A 54 4.74 -8.94 8.66
C ARG A 54 5.45 -8.02 9.65
N SER A 55 6.58 -7.42 9.28
CA SER A 55 7.27 -6.45 10.13
C SER A 55 6.41 -5.21 10.39
N GLY A 56 5.69 -4.73 9.36
CA GLY A 56 4.71 -3.65 9.50
C GLY A 56 3.60 -3.96 10.50
N LEU A 57 2.98 -5.14 10.41
CA LEU A 57 1.94 -5.61 11.34
C LEU A 57 2.47 -5.69 12.78
N ILE A 58 3.66 -6.26 12.98
CA ILE A 58 4.31 -6.37 14.29
C ILE A 58 4.57 -4.98 14.89
N CYS A 59 4.95 -3.99 14.07
CA CYS A 59 5.16 -2.63 14.53
C CYS A 59 3.85 -1.95 14.92
N ILE A 60 2.80 -2.06 14.10
CA ILE A 60 1.48 -1.50 14.40
C ILE A 60 0.93 -2.04 15.71
N GLU A 61 0.97 -3.36 15.90
CA GLU A 61 0.51 -4.00 17.13
C GLU A 61 1.28 -3.48 18.36
N ALA A 62 2.59 -3.25 18.22
CA ALA A 62 3.42 -2.75 19.32
C ALA A 62 3.08 -1.31 19.74
N ILE A 63 2.54 -0.48 18.85
CA ILE A 63 2.30 0.94 19.11
C ILE A 63 0.83 1.34 19.11
N LYS A 64 -0.11 0.41 18.89
CA LYS A 64 -1.53 0.70 18.63
C LYS A 64 -2.20 1.63 19.66
N ASP A 65 -1.83 1.51 20.94
CA ASP A 65 -2.33 2.31 22.05
C ASP A 65 -1.73 3.73 22.11
N ILE A 66 -0.63 3.97 21.39
CA ILE A 66 0.09 5.25 21.35
C ILE A 66 0.23 5.85 19.94
N ILE A 67 -0.37 5.28 18.90
CA ILE A 67 -0.26 5.80 17.52
C ILE A 67 -0.63 7.28 17.44
N LEU A 68 -1.65 7.71 18.18
CA LEU A 68 -2.17 9.08 18.14
C LEU A 68 -1.50 10.04 19.14
N THR A 69 -0.83 9.53 20.15
CA THR A 69 -0.38 10.35 21.30
C THR A 69 1.12 10.22 21.58
N GLY A 70 1.71 9.06 21.32
CA GLY A 70 3.10 8.76 21.64
C GLY A 70 4.09 9.65 20.90
N SER A 71 5.13 10.09 21.59
CA SER A 71 6.29 10.78 21.04
C SER A 71 7.13 9.87 20.15
N ALA A 72 8.04 10.46 19.38
CA ALA A 72 8.94 9.69 18.51
C ALA A 72 9.81 8.73 19.32
N SER A 73 10.31 9.15 20.49
CA SER A 73 11.11 8.30 21.38
C SER A 73 10.30 7.13 21.95
N GLU A 74 9.04 7.33 22.32
CA GLU A 74 8.17 6.24 22.81
C GLU A 74 7.87 5.24 21.71
N ILE A 75 7.53 5.71 20.51
CA ILE A 75 7.29 4.84 19.34
C ILE A 75 8.57 4.07 18.99
N GLU A 76 9.71 4.76 18.88
CA GLU A 76 11.02 4.15 18.57
C GLU A 76 11.36 3.03 19.54
N ALA A 77 11.23 3.27 20.86
CA ALA A 77 11.53 2.29 21.89
C ALA A 77 10.72 1.00 21.71
N ARG A 78 9.45 1.10 21.30
CA ARG A 78 8.58 -0.07 21.09
C ARG A 78 8.94 -0.87 19.83
N ILE A 79 9.56 -0.24 18.83
CA ILE A 79 9.86 -0.87 17.54
C ILE A 79 11.36 -1.10 17.29
N ILE A 80 12.24 -0.75 18.23
CA ILE A 80 13.71 -0.79 18.07
C ILE A 80 14.23 -2.14 17.54
N ASN A 81 13.66 -3.26 18.00
CA ASN A 81 14.01 -4.62 17.58
C ASN A 81 12.98 -5.24 16.63
N LYS A 82 12.02 -4.46 16.13
CA LYS A 82 10.91 -4.91 15.27
C LYS A 82 11.00 -4.36 13.85
N HIS A 83 11.69 -3.23 13.67
CA HIS A 83 11.87 -2.56 12.39
C HIS A 83 13.36 -2.27 12.13
N ARG A 84 13.80 -2.33 10.87
CA ARG A 84 15.19 -2.05 10.48
C ARG A 84 15.60 -0.58 10.66
N TYR A 85 14.62 0.31 10.63
CA TYR A 85 14.80 1.77 10.71
C TYR A 85 13.88 2.37 11.78
N PRO A 86 14.03 2.01 13.05
CA PRO A 86 13.05 2.33 14.09
C PRO A 86 12.95 3.84 14.33
N LYS A 87 14.09 4.52 14.51
CA LYS A 87 14.16 5.98 14.67
C LYS A 87 13.45 6.75 13.56
N ALA A 88 13.86 6.53 12.31
CA ALA A 88 13.30 7.25 11.17
C ALA A 88 11.79 7.00 11.01
N ARG A 89 11.30 5.79 11.26
CA ARG A 89 9.87 5.49 11.17
C ARG A 89 9.06 6.16 12.26
N ALA A 90 9.59 6.19 13.49
CA ALA A 90 8.96 6.90 14.59
C ALA A 90 8.85 8.41 14.31
N GLU A 91 9.95 9.02 13.84
CA GLU A 91 9.97 10.43 13.42
C GLU A 91 8.97 10.71 12.29
N TYR A 92 8.86 9.82 11.29
CA TYR A 92 7.93 9.99 10.18
C TYR A 92 6.47 9.94 10.62
N ILE A 93 6.12 9.01 11.52
CA ILE A 93 4.75 8.90 12.04
C ILE A 93 4.37 10.16 12.79
N VAL A 94 5.22 10.63 13.72
CA VAL A 94 4.93 11.83 14.52
C VAL A 94 4.85 13.06 13.64
N HIS A 95 5.79 13.25 12.71
CA HIS A 95 5.76 14.38 11.78
C HIS A 95 4.47 14.40 10.95
N THR A 96 4.07 13.24 10.42
CA THR A 96 2.86 13.12 9.60
C THR A 96 1.60 13.36 10.42
N ARG A 97 1.56 12.86 11.66
CA ARG A 97 0.46 13.09 12.61
C ARG A 97 0.30 14.57 12.93
N GLU A 98 1.40 15.26 13.23
CA GLU A 98 1.41 16.69 13.54
C GLU A 98 1.00 17.54 12.33
N TYR A 99 1.41 17.15 11.12
CA TYR A 99 0.95 17.76 9.88
C TYR A 99 -0.58 17.64 9.74
N PHE A 100 -1.17 16.46 9.94
CA PHE A 100 -2.63 16.30 9.87
C PHE A 100 -3.36 17.07 10.97
N ASN A 101 -2.83 17.10 12.19
CA ASN A 101 -3.40 17.91 13.27
C ASN A 101 -3.41 19.40 12.91
N ARG A 102 -2.29 19.93 12.41
CA ARG A 102 -2.13 21.37 12.14
C ARG A 102 -2.90 21.84 10.92
N GLU A 103 -2.79 21.13 9.80
CA GLU A 103 -3.35 21.57 8.52
C GLU A 103 -4.80 21.11 8.31
N TRP A 104 -5.19 20.01 8.94
CA TRP A 104 -6.47 19.34 8.66
C TRP A 104 -7.30 19.08 9.92
N ASN A 105 -6.87 19.57 11.09
CA ASN A 105 -7.53 19.28 12.38
C ASN A 105 -7.80 17.77 12.58
N PHE A 106 -6.87 16.94 12.08
CA PHE A 106 -6.95 15.48 12.04
C PHE A 106 -8.15 14.88 11.28
N LYS A 107 -8.83 15.66 10.44
CA LYS A 107 -9.95 15.22 9.60
C LYS A 107 -9.45 14.67 8.27
N ILE A 108 -8.83 13.50 8.31
CA ILE A 108 -8.21 12.84 7.15
C ILE A 108 -9.27 12.41 6.13
N ARG A 109 -10.46 12.00 6.61
CA ARG A 109 -11.60 11.66 5.77
C ARG A 109 -12.05 12.85 4.94
N ASP A 110 -12.34 13.99 5.59
CA ASP A 110 -12.75 15.23 4.92
C ASP A 110 -11.70 15.66 3.87
N LEU A 111 -10.41 15.52 4.19
CA LEU A 111 -9.32 15.74 3.24
C LEU A 111 -9.43 14.82 2.03
N ILE A 112 -9.59 13.51 2.23
CA ILE A 112 -9.69 12.53 1.14
C ILE A 112 -10.92 12.83 0.27
N GLU A 113 -12.06 13.15 0.88
CA GLU A 113 -13.32 13.49 0.19
C GLU A 113 -13.25 14.81 -0.58
N SER A 114 -12.29 15.69 -0.26
CA SER A 114 -12.09 16.94 -0.99
C SER A 114 -11.51 16.77 -2.40
N PHE A 115 -10.96 15.58 -2.71
CA PHE A 115 -10.44 15.26 -4.03
C PHE A 115 -11.50 14.60 -4.90
N ASN A 116 -11.74 15.18 -6.09
CA ASN A 116 -12.60 14.57 -7.11
C ASN A 116 -11.83 13.61 -8.03
N ASP A 117 -10.52 13.84 -8.18
CA ASP A 117 -9.65 13.04 -9.04
C ASP A 117 -8.77 12.08 -8.21
N ARG A 118 -8.80 10.80 -8.59
CA ARG A 118 -8.04 9.74 -7.92
C ARG A 118 -6.54 9.91 -8.07
N LEU A 119 -6.08 10.37 -9.23
CA LEU A 119 -4.67 10.58 -9.46
C LEU A 119 -4.14 11.75 -8.62
N GLU A 120 -4.89 12.85 -8.51
CA GLU A 120 -4.59 13.97 -7.62
C GLU A 120 -4.54 13.54 -6.15
N LEU A 121 -5.48 12.69 -5.71
CA LEU A 121 -5.48 12.12 -4.36
C LEU A 121 -4.18 11.34 -4.09
N ARG A 122 -3.78 10.45 -4.98
CA ARG A 122 -2.52 9.71 -4.84
C ARG A 122 -1.32 10.65 -4.88
N ASP A 123 -1.30 11.60 -5.79
CA ASP A 123 -0.21 12.56 -5.93
C ASP A 123 -0.02 13.38 -4.65
N PHE A 124 -1.12 13.76 -3.99
CA PHE A 124 -1.08 14.41 -2.69
C PHE A 124 -0.34 13.55 -1.65
N PHE A 125 -0.75 12.29 -1.46
CA PHE A 125 -0.09 11.41 -0.48
C PHE A 125 1.37 11.10 -0.85
N ALA A 126 1.69 10.98 -2.13
CA ALA A 126 3.02 10.58 -2.59
C ALA A 126 4.05 11.73 -2.65
N THR A 127 3.60 12.98 -2.73
CA THR A 127 4.50 14.13 -2.99
C THR A 127 4.45 15.21 -1.91
N ASN A 128 3.43 15.21 -1.04
CA ASN A 128 3.31 16.19 0.02
C ASN A 128 4.40 15.98 1.09
N LYS A 129 5.22 17.02 1.29
CA LYS A 129 6.35 16.98 2.24
C LYS A 129 5.94 16.81 3.70
N GLY A 130 4.69 17.08 4.05
CA GLY A 130 4.11 16.84 5.38
C GLY A 130 3.82 15.36 5.66
N ILE A 131 3.78 14.52 4.62
CA ILE A 131 3.57 13.08 4.72
C ILE A 131 4.91 12.40 4.47
N LYS A 132 5.51 11.82 5.52
CA LYS A 132 6.86 11.24 5.43
C LYS A 132 6.84 9.75 5.18
N GLY A 133 7.80 9.28 4.39
CA GLY A 133 7.99 7.86 4.14
C GLY A 133 7.03 7.23 3.14
N ILE A 134 6.20 8.05 2.48
CA ILE A 134 5.21 7.61 1.50
C ILE A 134 5.62 8.10 0.10
N GLY A 135 5.99 7.18 -0.78
CA GLY A 135 6.14 7.45 -2.22
C GLY A 135 4.90 6.98 -2.99
N TYR A 136 4.98 6.90 -4.32
CA TYR A 136 3.84 6.47 -5.15
C TYR A 136 3.35 5.06 -4.80
N LYS A 137 4.28 4.12 -4.55
CA LYS A 137 3.91 2.76 -4.17
C LYS A 137 3.22 2.72 -2.81
N GLU A 138 3.78 3.39 -1.81
CA GLU A 138 3.17 3.46 -0.48
C GLU A 138 1.84 4.22 -0.48
N ALA A 139 1.68 5.26 -1.32
CA ALA A 139 0.43 6.00 -1.46
C ALA A 139 -0.67 5.12 -2.10
N SER A 140 -0.36 4.43 -3.19
CA SER A 140 -1.26 3.42 -3.78
C SER A 140 -1.63 2.35 -2.75
N HIS A 141 -0.64 1.85 -1.99
CA HIS A 141 -0.83 0.83 -0.96
C HIS A 141 -1.78 1.31 0.14
N PHE A 142 -1.54 2.51 0.66
CA PHE A 142 -2.39 3.13 1.66
C PHE A 142 -3.82 3.29 1.16
N LEU A 143 -4.01 3.90 -0.02
CA LEU A 143 -5.33 4.14 -0.60
C LEU A 143 -6.09 2.83 -0.84
N ARG A 144 -5.43 1.80 -1.35
CA ARG A 144 -6.03 0.46 -1.49
C ARG A 144 -6.46 -0.08 -0.14
N ASN A 145 -5.61 -0.01 0.88
CA ASN A 145 -5.91 -0.59 2.19
C ASN A 145 -7.00 0.13 2.98
N ILE A 146 -7.37 1.35 2.56
CA ILE A 146 -8.57 2.04 3.04
C ILE A 146 -9.77 1.92 2.06
N GLY A 147 -9.72 0.96 1.14
CA GLY A 147 -10.86 0.58 0.28
C GLY A 147 -10.97 1.32 -1.05
N PHE A 148 -10.01 2.17 -1.40
CA PHE A 148 -10.04 2.86 -2.69
C PHE A 148 -9.47 1.98 -3.79
N LYS A 149 -10.25 1.86 -4.87
CA LYS A 149 -9.94 1.06 -6.05
C LYS A 149 -9.23 1.88 -7.13
N GLY A 150 -8.53 1.20 -8.03
CA GLY A 150 -7.89 1.77 -9.22
C GLY A 150 -6.42 2.16 -9.05
N TYR A 151 -5.75 1.72 -7.98
CA TYR A 151 -4.32 2.00 -7.75
C TYR A 151 -3.44 0.75 -7.81
N ALA A 152 -2.44 0.75 -8.70
CA ALA A 152 -1.42 -0.29 -8.72
C ALA A 152 -0.45 -0.10 -7.56
N ILE A 153 -0.12 -1.20 -6.88
CA ILE A 153 0.95 -1.25 -5.88
C ILE A 153 2.20 -1.86 -6.53
N LEU A 154 2.98 -1.04 -7.22
CA LEU A 154 4.17 -1.48 -7.97
C LEU A 154 5.38 -1.75 -7.05
N ASP A 155 5.27 -2.79 -6.22
CA ASP A 155 6.37 -3.28 -5.39
C ASP A 155 7.34 -4.20 -6.16
N ILE A 156 8.39 -4.69 -5.50
CA ILE A 156 9.40 -5.52 -6.14
C ILE A 156 8.84 -6.88 -6.63
N HIS A 157 7.82 -7.44 -5.97
CA HIS A 157 7.19 -8.70 -6.37
C HIS A 157 6.30 -8.51 -7.58
N ILE A 158 5.54 -7.42 -7.64
CA ILE A 158 4.71 -7.06 -8.80
C ILE A 158 5.60 -6.74 -10.00
N ILE A 159 6.60 -5.87 -9.84
CA ILE A 159 7.54 -5.52 -10.91
C ILE A 159 8.27 -6.75 -11.46
N ARG A 160 8.75 -7.65 -10.59
CA ARG A 160 9.38 -8.90 -11.04
C ARG A 160 8.41 -9.80 -11.79
N SER A 161 7.17 -9.92 -11.32
CA SER A 161 6.14 -10.72 -12.01
C SER A 161 5.86 -10.15 -13.41
N LEU A 162 5.67 -8.83 -13.53
CA LEU A 162 5.45 -8.18 -14.82
C LEU A 162 6.63 -8.36 -15.79
N TYR A 163 7.86 -8.32 -15.28
CA TYR A 163 9.05 -8.58 -16.08
C TYR A 163 9.13 -10.05 -16.53
N GLU A 164 8.87 -11.00 -15.64
CA GLU A 164 8.84 -12.44 -15.96
C GLU A 164 7.76 -12.78 -17.00
N PHE A 165 6.64 -12.04 -17.02
CA PHE A 165 5.59 -12.19 -18.02
C PHE A 165 5.88 -11.44 -19.33
N GLY A 166 6.97 -10.67 -19.41
CA GLY A 166 7.32 -9.87 -20.59
C GLY A 166 6.41 -8.66 -20.82
N ILE A 167 5.73 -8.17 -19.78
CA ILE A 167 4.85 -6.98 -19.86
C ILE A 167 5.68 -5.69 -19.77
N ILE A 168 6.77 -5.74 -19.01
CA ILE A 168 7.74 -4.64 -18.89
C ILE A 168 9.14 -5.14 -19.23
N ASP A 169 9.97 -4.24 -19.74
CA ASP A 169 11.31 -4.58 -20.27
C ASP A 169 12.41 -4.58 -19.20
N SER A 170 12.08 -4.17 -17.96
CA SER A 170 13.05 -4.06 -16.87
C SER A 170 12.44 -4.45 -15.52
N PRO A 171 13.18 -5.19 -14.67
CA PRO A 171 12.75 -5.51 -13.31
C PRO A 171 13.04 -4.38 -12.30
N ASN A 172 13.44 -3.20 -12.76
CA ASN A 172 13.75 -2.07 -11.90
C ASN A 172 12.47 -1.31 -11.51
N PRO A 173 12.31 -0.89 -10.25
CA PRO A 173 11.19 -0.05 -9.83
C PRO A 173 11.09 1.26 -10.65
N PRO A 174 9.87 1.81 -10.85
CA PRO A 174 9.69 3.06 -11.56
C PRO A 174 10.42 4.21 -10.85
N SER A 175 11.24 4.94 -11.61
CA SER A 175 12.10 6.00 -11.07
C SER A 175 11.40 7.36 -10.90
N ASN A 176 10.20 7.53 -11.45
CA ASN A 176 9.43 8.76 -11.39
C ASN A 176 7.93 8.49 -11.63
N ARG A 177 7.10 9.50 -11.41
CA ARG A 177 5.65 9.49 -11.63
C ARG A 177 5.27 8.95 -13.01
N SER A 178 5.81 9.52 -14.09
CA SER A 178 5.41 9.16 -15.45
C SER A 178 5.66 7.68 -15.75
N LYS A 179 6.81 7.15 -15.31
CA LYS A 179 7.11 5.71 -15.42
C LYS A 179 6.19 4.85 -14.54
N TYR A 180 5.84 5.33 -13.35
CA TYR A 180 4.91 4.64 -12.46
C TYR A 180 3.55 4.45 -13.14
N LEU A 181 3.00 5.54 -13.68
CA LEU A 181 1.70 5.52 -14.37
C LEU A 181 1.74 4.67 -15.64
N ALA A 182 2.83 4.73 -16.42
CA ALA A 182 2.97 3.89 -17.61
C ALA A 182 2.97 2.39 -17.29
N ILE A 183 3.61 1.98 -16.18
CA ILE A 183 3.60 0.57 -15.75
C ILE A 183 2.22 0.20 -15.16
N GLU A 184 1.57 1.11 -14.45
CA GLU A 184 0.20 0.91 -13.95
C GLU A 184 -0.80 0.65 -15.09
N GLU A 185 -0.74 1.43 -16.18
CA GLU A 185 -1.61 1.21 -17.33
C GLU A 185 -1.34 -0.15 -17.99
N LYS A 186 -0.08 -0.56 -18.14
CA LYS A 186 0.27 -1.91 -18.61
C LYS A 186 -0.30 -3.01 -17.71
N LEU A 187 -0.29 -2.80 -16.39
CA LEU A 187 -0.88 -3.75 -15.43
C LEU A 187 -2.41 -3.80 -15.58
N LYS A 188 -3.09 -2.67 -15.81
CA LYS A 188 -4.55 -2.63 -16.08
C LYS A 188 -4.90 -3.35 -17.38
N GLU A 189 -4.13 -3.12 -18.44
CA GLU A 189 -4.30 -3.82 -19.72
C GLU A 189 -4.12 -5.32 -19.55
N PHE A 190 -3.11 -5.74 -18.78
CA PHE A 190 -2.87 -7.13 -18.46
C PHE A 190 -4.02 -7.75 -17.65
N ALA A 191 -4.50 -7.06 -16.60
CA ALA A 191 -5.64 -7.50 -15.80
C ALA A 191 -6.89 -7.75 -16.68
N LYS A 192 -7.18 -6.81 -17.58
CA LYS A 192 -8.27 -6.94 -18.57
C LYS A 192 -8.07 -8.13 -19.50
N MET A 193 -6.85 -8.33 -20.00
CA MET A 193 -6.52 -9.44 -20.90
C MET A 193 -6.76 -10.81 -20.25
N ILE A 194 -6.43 -10.94 -18.97
CA ILE A 194 -6.57 -12.20 -18.22
C ILE A 194 -7.91 -12.33 -17.50
N GLU A 195 -8.80 -11.34 -17.61
CA GLU A 195 -10.13 -11.31 -16.99
C GLU A 195 -10.08 -11.49 -15.46
N ILE A 196 -9.05 -10.94 -14.82
CA ILE A 196 -8.96 -10.84 -13.36
C ILE A 196 -9.11 -9.37 -12.98
N ASP A 197 -9.89 -9.12 -11.93
CA ASP A 197 -10.10 -7.77 -11.43
C ASP A 197 -8.75 -7.11 -11.07
N PHE A 198 -8.56 -5.87 -11.51
CA PHE A 198 -7.32 -5.14 -11.35
C PHE A 198 -6.93 -4.94 -9.88
N ASP A 199 -7.91 -4.66 -9.02
CA ASP A 199 -7.69 -4.42 -7.59
C ASP A 199 -7.44 -5.71 -6.81
N GLU A 200 -7.81 -6.86 -7.38
CA GLU A 200 -7.51 -8.19 -6.83
C GLU A 200 -6.14 -8.72 -7.30
N LEU A 201 -5.62 -8.18 -8.41
CA LEU A 201 -4.44 -8.70 -9.08
C LEU A 201 -3.16 -8.51 -8.25
N ASP A 202 -3.02 -7.41 -7.51
CA ASP A 202 -1.84 -7.23 -6.66
C ASP A 202 -1.77 -8.30 -5.55
N LEU A 203 -2.89 -8.61 -4.90
CA LEU A 203 -2.95 -9.64 -3.85
C LEU A 203 -2.65 -11.03 -4.44
N LEU A 204 -3.14 -11.31 -5.65
CA LEU A 204 -2.84 -12.55 -6.35
C LEU A 204 -1.33 -12.67 -6.65
N LEU A 205 -0.76 -11.67 -7.33
CA LEU A 205 0.65 -11.70 -7.74
C LEU A 205 1.58 -11.71 -6.53
N TRP A 206 1.27 -10.91 -5.50
CA TRP A 206 2.04 -10.87 -4.27
C TRP A 206 1.98 -12.21 -3.53
N SER A 207 0.79 -12.78 -3.34
CA SER A 207 0.63 -14.07 -2.66
C SER A 207 1.25 -15.24 -3.42
N ASN A 208 1.40 -15.15 -4.74
CA ASN A 208 2.13 -16.15 -5.52
C ASN A 208 3.64 -16.11 -5.27
N LYS A 209 4.18 -14.97 -4.86
CA LYS A 209 5.60 -14.81 -4.52
C LYS A 209 5.89 -15.10 -3.05
N THR A 210 4.94 -14.87 -2.15
CA THR A 210 5.17 -14.94 -0.69
C THR A 210 4.46 -16.11 -0.01
N GLY A 211 3.44 -16.69 -0.64
CA GLY A 211 2.61 -17.74 -0.06
C GLY A 211 1.49 -17.23 0.86
N GLU A 212 1.32 -15.92 1.04
CA GLU A 212 0.36 -15.34 1.97
C GLU A 212 -0.53 -14.28 1.32
N VAL A 213 -1.78 -14.14 1.79
CA VAL A 213 -2.67 -13.02 1.44
C VAL A 213 -2.76 -12.09 2.65
N LEU A 214 -1.83 -11.14 2.70
CA LEU A 214 -1.77 -10.10 3.73
C LEU A 214 -2.45 -8.83 3.21
N LYS A 215 -1.77 -7.69 3.29
CA LYS A 215 -2.29 -6.39 2.95
C LYS A 215 -1.21 -5.44 2.51
#